data_AF-A0A7C2J0I7-F1
#
_entry.id   AF-A0A7C2J0I7-F1
#
_cell.length_a   1.000
_cell.length_b   1.000
_cell.length_c   1.000
_cell.angle_alpha   90.00
_cell.angle_beta   90.00
_cell.angle_gamma   90.00
#
_symmetry.space_group_name_H-M   'P 1'
#
loop_
_entity.id
_entity.type
_entity.pdbx_description
1 polymer ?
#
loop_
_entity_poly.entity_id
_entity_poly.type
_entity_poly.pdbx_seq_one_letter_code
_entity_poly.pdbx_strand_id
1 'polypeptide(L)'
;DAEMLTVVEGNRLERFRLEICRVNMMNQVKRKDIIIRVTDPRLLQLTGGIIQGMSGSPVIQDGRLVGVITHVFVNDPERGYGIFAERMLRACGLLSSNYSGTLGGAAINNNAALHHFSPPRTQLSR
;
A
#
# COMPACT_ATOMS: atom_id res chain seq x y z
N ASP A 1 1.89 -11.43 -12.29
CA ASP A 1 0.58 -10.75 -12.19
C ASP A 1 0.30 -10.34 -10.76
N ALA A 2 -0.39 -9.22 -10.57
CA ALA A 2 -0.79 -8.72 -9.26
C ALA A 2 -2.30 -8.48 -9.22
N GLU A 3 -2.84 -8.42 -8.01
CA GLU A 3 -4.27 -8.29 -7.77
C GLU A 3 -4.52 -7.27 -6.66
N MET A 4 -5.59 -6.49 -6.79
CA MET A 4 -6.13 -5.65 -5.73
C MET A 4 -7.33 -6.35 -5.11
N LEU A 5 -7.38 -6.38 -3.78
CA LEU A 5 -8.55 -6.81 -3.03
C LEU A 5 -9.34 -5.58 -2.61
N THR A 6 -10.58 -5.45 -3.07
CA THR A 6 -11.45 -4.34 -2.69
C THR A 6 -12.91 -4.77 -2.70
N VAL A 7 -13.75 -3.98 -2.03
CA VAL A 7 -15.20 -4.05 -2.16
C VAL A 7 -15.63 -2.97 -3.14
N VAL A 8 -16.37 -3.35 -4.18
CA VAL A 8 -16.95 -2.41 -5.14
C VAL A 8 -18.44 -2.20 -4.87
N GLU A 9 -19.14 -3.27 -4.47
CA GLU A 9 -20.58 -3.26 -4.23
C GLU A 9 -20.93 -4.03 -2.94
N GLY A 10 -21.80 -3.42 -2.13
CA GLY A 10 -22.26 -4.00 -0.86
C GLY A 10 -21.09 -4.27 0.10
N ASN A 11 -20.97 -5.52 0.52
CA ASN A 11 -19.92 -5.99 1.45
C ASN A 11 -19.09 -7.15 0.86
N ARG A 12 -19.10 -7.33 -0.46
CA ARG A 12 -18.41 -8.46 -1.09
C ARG A 12 -16.97 -8.11 -1.43
N LEU A 13 -16.03 -8.79 -0.80
CA LEU A 13 -14.61 -8.67 -1.13
C LEU A 13 -14.30 -9.41 -2.43
N GLU A 14 -13.67 -8.72 -3.37
CA GLU A 14 -13.31 -9.25 -4.68
C GLU A 14 -11.85 -9.01 -5.02
N ARG A 15 -11.32 -9.82 -5.94
CA ARG A 15 -9.97 -9.68 -6.50
C ARG A 15 -10.08 -9.12 -7.91
N PHE A 16 -9.27 -8.11 -8.21
CA PHE A 16 -9.18 -7.50 -9.53
C PHE A 16 -7.73 -7.42 -9.99
N ARG A 17 -7.48 -7.84 -11.23
CA ARG A 17 -6.14 -7.78 -11.83
C ARG A 17 -5.63 -6.35 -11.99
N LEU A 18 -4.35 -6.20 -11.73
CA LEU A 18 -3.58 -4.98 -11.94
C LEU A 18 -2.15 -5.28 -12.36
N GLU A 19 -1.48 -4.25 -12.84
CA GLU A 19 -0.05 -4.24 -13.11
C GLU A 19 0.66 -3.23 -12.24
N ILE A 20 1.84 -3.60 -11.73
CA ILE A 20 2.76 -2.67 -11.10
C ILE A 20 3.63 -2.05 -12.20
N CYS A 21 3.32 -0.83 -12.60
CA CYS A 21 3.98 -0.14 -13.71
C CYS A 21 5.32 0.48 -13.32
N ARG A 22 5.46 0.92 -12.06
CA ARG A 22 6.70 1.54 -11.57
C ARG A 22 6.87 1.34 -10.07
N VAL A 23 8.13 1.14 -9.66
CA VAL A 23 8.57 1.06 -8.27
C VAL A 23 9.61 2.14 -8.01
N ASN A 24 9.43 2.92 -6.95
CA ASN A 24 10.35 3.98 -6.51
C ASN A 24 10.86 3.65 -5.10
N MET A 25 11.99 2.94 -5.03
CA MET A 25 12.56 2.46 -3.74
C MET A 25 13.18 3.57 -2.88
N MET A 26 13.64 4.67 -3.51
CA MET A 26 14.38 5.74 -2.83
C MET A 26 13.52 6.96 -2.46
N ASN A 27 12.20 6.85 -2.56
CA ASN A 27 11.30 8.00 -2.41
C ASN A 27 11.08 8.34 -0.94
N GLN A 28 12.07 8.98 -0.30
CA GLN A 28 12.00 9.29 1.12
C GLN A 28 10.97 10.39 1.47
N VAL A 29 10.56 11.20 0.49
CA VAL A 29 9.77 12.42 0.73
C VAL A 29 8.32 12.30 0.25
N LYS A 30 8.05 11.51 -0.80
CA LYS A 30 6.69 11.40 -1.37
C LYS A 30 6.13 10.00 -1.13
N ARG A 31 4.92 9.92 -0.57
CA ARG A 31 4.14 8.67 -0.32
C ARG A 31 3.63 8.04 -1.64
N LYS A 32 4.53 7.86 -2.61
CA LYS A 32 4.28 7.44 -3.99
C LYS A 32 5.34 6.39 -4.35
N ASP A 33 5.27 5.27 -3.65
CA ASP A 33 6.28 4.21 -3.73
C ASP A 33 6.05 3.36 -4.98
N ILE A 34 4.78 3.18 -5.37
CA ILE A 34 4.36 2.34 -6.48
C ILE A 34 3.40 3.11 -7.38
N ILE A 35 3.53 2.94 -8.69
CA ILE A 35 2.46 3.26 -9.64
C ILE A 35 1.88 1.96 -10.13
N ILE A 36 0.56 1.84 -10.06
CA ILE A 36 -0.19 0.68 -10.53
C ILE A 36 -1.20 1.08 -11.60
N ARG A 37 -1.59 0.11 -12.43
CA ARG A 37 -2.64 0.25 -13.43
C ARG A 37 -3.63 -0.91 -13.28
N VAL A 38 -4.91 -0.60 -13.17
CA VAL A 38 -5.99 -1.59 -13.22
C VAL A 38 -6.04 -2.18 -14.63
N THR A 39 -6.09 -3.50 -14.72
CA THR A 39 -6.22 -4.22 -16.00
C THR A 39 -7.41 -5.19 -16.00
N ASP A 40 -8.14 -5.29 -14.90
CA ASP A 40 -9.35 -6.10 -14.82
C ASP A 40 -10.50 -5.45 -15.60
N PRO A 41 -11.00 -6.07 -16.68
CA PRO A 41 -12.07 -5.49 -17.47
C PRO A 41 -13.38 -5.35 -16.68
N ARG A 42 -13.62 -6.20 -15.66
CA ARG A 42 -14.83 -6.11 -14.84
C ARG A 42 -14.79 -4.85 -13.99
N LEU A 43 -13.65 -4.55 -13.36
CA LEU A 43 -13.51 -3.33 -12.56
C LEU A 43 -13.65 -2.09 -13.43
N LEU A 44 -12.96 -2.07 -14.58
CA LEU A 44 -13.03 -0.96 -15.52
C LEU A 44 -14.46 -0.70 -16.01
N GLN A 45 -15.23 -1.74 -16.29
CA GLN A 45 -16.65 -1.60 -16.68
C GLN A 45 -17.53 -1.09 -15.54
N LEU A 46 -17.29 -1.52 -14.30
CA LEU A 46 -18.12 -1.16 -13.15
C LEU A 46 -17.85 0.27 -12.65
N THR A 47 -16.59 0.71 -12.66
CA THR A 47 -16.18 1.94 -11.96
C THR A 47 -15.43 2.94 -12.84
N GLY A 48 -15.04 2.56 -14.06
CA GLY A 48 -14.17 3.38 -14.91
C GLY A 48 -12.71 3.45 -14.44
N GLY A 49 -12.32 2.65 -13.43
CA GLY A 49 -10.98 2.65 -12.85
C GLY A 49 -10.98 2.72 -11.32
N ILE A 50 -9.90 3.25 -10.76
CA ILE A 50 -9.75 3.46 -9.32
C ILE A 50 -10.62 4.65 -8.92
N ILE A 51 -11.56 4.42 -8.01
CA ILE A 51 -12.44 5.47 -7.50
C ILE A 51 -12.13 5.78 -6.03
N GLN A 52 -12.71 6.88 -5.54
CA GLN A 52 -12.68 7.19 -4.12
C GLN A 52 -13.31 6.05 -3.32
N GLY A 53 -12.73 5.74 -2.16
CA GLY A 53 -13.11 4.59 -1.34
C GLY A 53 -12.21 3.37 -1.51
N MET A 54 -11.50 3.25 -2.64
CA MET A 54 -10.50 2.17 -2.84
C MET A 54 -9.16 2.43 -2.13
N SER A 55 -8.99 3.60 -1.50
CA SER A 55 -7.80 3.87 -0.68
C SER A 55 -7.73 2.89 0.49
N GLY A 56 -6.56 2.28 0.70
CA GLY A 56 -6.35 1.19 1.65
C GLY A 56 -6.52 -0.21 1.08
N SER A 57 -7.00 -0.36 -0.17
CA SER A 57 -7.16 -1.68 -0.80
C SER A 57 -5.83 -2.42 -0.90
N PRO A 58 -5.71 -3.65 -0.36
CA PRO A 58 -4.49 -4.43 -0.42
C PRO A 58 -4.11 -4.83 -1.84
N VAL A 59 -2.82 -4.74 -2.16
CA VAL A 59 -2.22 -5.23 -3.40
C VAL A 59 -1.42 -6.50 -3.10
N ILE A 60 -1.80 -7.59 -3.75
CA ILE A 60 -1.23 -8.91 -3.59
C ILE A 60 -0.50 -9.30 -4.88
N GLN A 61 0.72 -9.80 -4.76
CA GLN A 61 1.50 -10.37 -5.86
C GLN A 61 2.18 -11.64 -5.36
N ASP A 62 2.13 -12.71 -6.16
CA ASP A 62 2.72 -14.01 -5.80
C ASP A 62 2.29 -14.51 -4.41
N GLY A 63 1.02 -14.28 -4.06
CA GLY A 63 0.45 -14.65 -2.76
C GLY A 63 0.92 -13.80 -1.57
N ARG A 64 1.69 -12.72 -1.79
CA ARG A 64 2.26 -11.85 -0.75
C ARG A 64 1.69 -10.43 -0.82
N LEU A 65 1.57 -9.78 0.34
CA LEU A 65 1.18 -8.38 0.43
C LEU A 65 2.33 -7.49 -0.03
N VAL A 66 2.15 -6.80 -1.15
CA VAL A 66 3.11 -5.83 -1.68
C VAL A 66 2.88 -4.46 -1.04
N GLY A 67 1.63 -4.07 -0.85
CA GLY A 67 1.28 -2.74 -0.41
C GLY A 67 -0.21 -2.47 -0.45
N VAL A 68 -0.57 -1.20 -0.50
CA VAL A 68 -1.96 -0.74 -0.60
C VAL A 68 -2.09 0.38 -1.61
N ILE A 69 -3.28 0.53 -2.19
CA ILE A 69 -3.66 1.70 -3.00
C ILE A 69 -3.91 2.89 -2.08
N THR A 70 -3.56 4.09 -2.54
CA THR A 70 -3.75 5.32 -1.75
C THR A 70 -4.57 6.37 -2.47
N HIS A 71 -4.24 6.67 -3.73
CA HIS A 71 -4.92 7.70 -4.51
C HIS A 71 -4.82 7.42 -6.01
N VAL A 72 -5.84 7.85 -6.75
CA VAL A 72 -5.95 7.75 -8.22
C VAL A 72 -5.24 8.94 -8.91
N PHE A 73 -4.87 8.79 -10.18
CA PHE A 73 -4.38 9.89 -11.01
C PHE A 73 -5.56 10.72 -11.53
N VAL A 74 -5.44 12.05 -11.47
CA VAL A 74 -6.54 12.98 -11.84
C VAL A 74 -7.02 12.80 -13.28
N ASN A 75 -6.10 12.53 -14.21
CA ASN A 75 -6.40 12.44 -15.64
C ASN A 75 -6.37 11.00 -16.18
N ASP A 76 -6.17 10.00 -15.32
CA ASP A 76 -6.04 8.60 -15.72
C ASP A 76 -6.58 7.70 -14.59
N PRO A 77 -7.90 7.47 -14.53
CA PRO A 77 -8.52 6.74 -13.44
C PRO A 77 -8.07 5.27 -13.38
N GLU A 78 -7.54 4.71 -14.47
CA GLU A 78 -6.99 3.35 -14.44
C GLU A 78 -5.70 3.27 -13.61
N ARG A 79 -5.03 4.41 -13.38
CA ARG A 79 -3.76 4.48 -12.67
C ARG A 79 -3.89 5.08 -11.29
N GLY A 80 -3.11 4.53 -10.37
CA GLY A 80 -3.06 4.97 -9.00
C GLY A 80 -1.67 4.87 -8.40
N TYR A 81 -1.53 5.53 -7.27
CA TYR A 81 -0.37 5.42 -6.41
C TYR A 81 -0.63 4.42 -5.29
N GLY A 82 0.40 3.65 -4.99
CA GLY A 82 0.46 2.77 -3.84
C GLY A 82 1.63 3.08 -2.93
N ILE A 83 1.56 2.49 -1.74
CA ILE A 83 2.63 2.53 -0.75
C ILE A 83 3.01 1.11 -0.36
N PHE A 84 4.28 0.86 -0.07
CA PHE A 84 4.75 -0.49 0.26
C PHE A 84 4.26 -0.94 1.63
N ALA A 85 4.01 -2.24 1.76
CA ALA A 85 3.75 -2.89 3.04
C ALA A 85 4.90 -2.70 4.01
N GLU A 86 6.15 -2.76 3.51
CA GLU A 86 7.35 -2.45 4.30
C GLU A 86 7.28 -1.06 4.95
N ARG A 87 6.81 -0.05 4.20
CA ARG A 87 6.72 1.32 4.72
C ARG A 87 5.67 1.43 5.82
N MET A 88 4.57 0.69 5.70
CA MET A 88 3.55 0.59 6.75
C MET A 88 4.13 -0.08 8.01
N LEU A 89 4.84 -1.20 7.85
CA LEU A 89 5.45 -1.92 8.96
C LEU A 89 6.54 -1.08 9.68
N ARG A 90 7.37 -0.33 8.93
CA ARG A 90 8.32 0.62 9.52
C ARG A 90 7.62 1.74 10.30
N ALA A 91 6.55 2.31 9.74
CA ALA A 91 5.78 3.36 10.40
C ALA A 91 5.11 2.86 11.70
N CYS A 92 4.74 1.59 11.78
CA CYS A 92 4.21 0.95 12.99
C CYS A 92 5.31 0.50 13.96
N GLY A 93 6.60 0.69 13.66
CA GLY A 93 7.71 0.18 14.48
C GLY A 93 7.86 -1.35 14.47
N LEU A 94 7.14 -2.04 13.58
CA LEU A 94 7.16 -3.51 13.45
C LEU A 94 8.34 -4.02 12.63
N LEU A 95 8.98 -3.13 11.87
CA LEU A 95 10.29 -3.37 11.25
C LEU A 95 11.33 -2.52 11.95
N SER A 96 12.02 -3.10 12.93
CA SER A 96 13.26 -2.54 13.49
C SER A 96 14.36 -2.64 12.43
N SER A 97 15.32 -1.72 12.43
CA SER A 97 16.50 -1.72 11.54
C SER A 97 17.48 -2.89 11.78
N ASN A 98 17.06 -3.96 12.45
CA ASN A 98 17.88 -5.11 12.83
C ASN A 98 17.82 -6.27 11.83
N TYR A 99 17.60 -5.99 10.54
CA TYR A 99 17.94 -6.97 9.51
C TYR A 99 19.42 -6.81 9.16
N SER A 100 20.27 -7.61 9.78
CA SER A 100 21.65 -7.85 9.32
C SER A 100 21.63 -8.76 8.08
N GLY A 101 20.97 -8.31 7.01
CA GLY A 101 21.14 -8.86 5.68
C GLY A 101 22.00 -7.87 4.90
N THR A 102 23.21 -8.28 4.53
CA THR A 102 24.19 -7.43 3.84
C THR A 102 23.65 -6.94 2.50
N LEU A 103 23.15 -5.70 2.44
CA LEU A 103 22.99 -4.93 1.21
C LEU A 103 23.72 -3.60 1.40
N GLY A 104 25.01 -3.60 1.05
CA GLY A 104 25.83 -2.39 0.93
C GLY A 104 26.16 -1.73 2.27
N GLY A 105 27.41 -1.84 2.70
CA GLY A 105 27.85 -1.45 4.04
C GLY A 105 27.60 0.02 4.40
N ALA A 106 26.80 0.23 5.43
CA ALA A 106 26.89 1.36 6.34
C ALA A 106 26.14 1.00 7.63
N ALA A 107 26.85 0.96 8.76
CA ALA A 107 26.25 0.70 10.07
C ALA A 107 25.53 1.97 10.57
N ILE A 108 24.27 1.82 11.00
CA ILE A 108 23.53 2.85 11.75
C ILE A 108 23.15 2.29 13.12
N ASN A 109 23.54 2.99 14.19
CA ASN A 109 23.26 2.60 15.57
C ASN A 109 22.15 3.50 16.13
N ASN A 110 20.99 2.95 16.51
CA ASN A 110 19.87 3.74 17.03
C ASN A 110 19.22 3.07 18.25
N ASN A 111 19.56 3.59 19.43
CA ASN A 111 19.13 3.10 20.74
C ASN A 111 17.97 3.96 21.32
N ALA A 112 16.84 4.11 20.60
CA ALA A 112 15.83 5.12 20.99
C ALA A 112 14.34 4.83 20.73
N ALA A 113 13.86 3.59 20.54
CA ALA A 113 12.46 3.37 20.14
C ALA A 113 11.71 2.23 20.85
N LEU A 114 11.88 2.06 22.17
CA LEU A 114 11.10 1.08 22.95
C LEU A 114 10.06 1.67 23.92
N HIS A 115 9.74 2.96 23.83
CA HIS A 115 8.65 3.52 24.63
C HIS A 115 7.59 4.18 23.75
N HIS A 116 6.36 3.68 23.91
CA HIS A 116 5.10 4.36 23.61
C HIS A 116 4.43 4.05 22.25
N PHE A 117 3.92 2.83 22.10
CA PHE A 117 2.75 2.60 21.24
C PHE A 117 1.50 2.49 22.13
N SER A 118 0.71 3.57 22.20
CA SER A 118 -0.65 3.55 22.76
C SER A 118 -1.63 3.55 21.58
N PRO A 119 -2.50 2.54 21.41
CA PRO A 119 -3.47 2.53 20.31
C PRO A 119 -4.46 3.70 20.44
N PRO A 120 -5.00 4.22 19.33
CA PRO A 120 -5.98 5.29 19.36
C PRO A 120 -7.26 4.82 20.07
N ARG A 121 -7.65 5.54 21.14
CA ARG A 121 -8.95 5.37 21.77
C ARG A 121 -10.03 5.84 20.80
N THR A 122 -10.80 4.91 20.25
CA THR A 122 -12.05 5.23 19.56
C THR A 122 -13.02 5.84 20.59
N GLN A 123 -13.21 7.17 20.56
CA GLN A 123 -14.36 7.78 21.22
C GLN A 123 -15.60 7.43 20.38
N LEU A 124 -16.35 6.42 20.81
CA LEU A 124 -17.78 6.35 20.47
C LEU A 124 -18.47 7.52 21.19
N SER A 125 -18.76 8.60 20.47
CA SER A 125 -19.80 9.53 20.88
C SER A 125 -21.15 8.96 20.46
N ARG A 126 -22.05 8.91 21.44
CA ARG A 126 -23.47 8.56 21.30
C ARG A 126 -24.20 9.46 20.32
#